data_AF-A0A8T0QN36-F1
#
_entry.id   AF-A0A8T0QN36-F1
#
_cell.length_a   1.000
_cell.length_b   1.000
_cell.length_c   1.000
_cell.angle_alpha   90.00
_cell.angle_beta   90.00
_cell.angle_gamma   90.00
#
_symmetry.space_group_name_H-M   'P 1'
#
loop_
_entity.id
_entity.type
_entity.pdbx_description
1 polymer ?
#
loop_
_entity_poly.entity_id
_entity_poly.type
_entity_poly.pdbx_seq_one_letter_code
_entity_poly.pdbx_strand_id
1 'polypeptide(L)'
;MTASSVTSPAARAVPDVLALYWPPFFLKRSLRNEPVNRHPGGPTWQHKETEMRCEWGKRKRQRRQTGGEDEQRRCEHCPPPHPPQDGKVSSFPQRTTKGGLLISEATGVSDTAQGYKEQVEAWKPIVDGVHEEGGIFLCQIWHVGRVSNSTFQPNGQAPVSSTDKPVKSVHVAKFTPPRRLETSEIPLIINDFRIAARNAIEAVQKKSNSGANAIPLLTPYQMGKFDLSHRVVLAPLTRQRSYGNVPQPHAILYYQQRTTKGGLLIAEATGVSDTAEGYKDTPGIWTNEQVEAWKPIVHGVHEKGGIFFCQIWHVGRVSNSPFQPNGQAPISSTDKPLKPQVRANGVDVATFTPPRRLETDEIPSIISDFRVAARNAIEAGFDGVEIHGAYGYLIDQFLKDQVNDRTDKYGGSLENRCRFALEVVQAVVDEIGADKVGIRLSPFASYSEAPDSNPEALGLYMANALNKFGILYCHVVEPRMVKLGEKFETPYSLRPMRDAFKGTFIVAGGYNREDGNNAISTNYADLVAYGRIFLSNPDLPRRFEIDAPLNKYNRDTFYVPDPVIGYTDYPFLPTDV
;
A
#
# COMPACT_ATOMS: atom_id res chain seq x y z
N MET A 1 25.15 -44.96 -30.44
CA MET A 1 25.84 -45.97 -29.59
C MET A 1 26.06 -45.32 -28.24
N THR A 2 25.61 -45.80 -27.08
CA THR A 2 24.76 -46.92 -26.62
C THR A 2 24.31 -46.49 -25.19
N ALA A 3 23.05 -46.40 -24.78
CA ALA A 3 21.93 -47.36 -24.79
C ALA A 3 22.13 -48.59 -23.88
N SER A 4 21.36 -48.64 -22.78
CA SER A 4 20.76 -49.78 -22.04
C SER A 4 20.83 -49.55 -20.51
N SER A 5 19.76 -49.48 -19.69
CA SER A 5 18.45 -50.18 -19.58
C SER A 5 18.48 -51.55 -18.85
N VAL A 6 17.30 -51.99 -18.36
CA VAL A 6 16.95 -53.27 -17.65
C VAL A 6 17.05 -53.20 -16.11
N THR A 7 16.09 -53.59 -15.26
CA THR A 7 14.59 -53.74 -15.34
C THR A 7 13.98 -53.76 -13.91
N SER A 8 12.66 -53.57 -13.78
CA SER A 8 11.84 -54.00 -12.60
C SER A 8 11.57 -55.53 -12.64
N PRO A 9 11.03 -56.15 -11.57
CA PRO A 9 9.65 -56.65 -11.72
C PRO A 9 8.72 -56.54 -10.48
N ALA A 10 7.41 -56.58 -10.80
CA ALA A 10 6.21 -56.58 -9.93
C ALA A 10 6.13 -57.80 -8.95
N ALA A 11 5.21 -57.89 -7.95
CA ALA A 11 3.75 -57.85 -8.07
C ALA A 11 3.01 -58.19 -6.73
N ARG A 12 1.72 -57.76 -6.61
CA ARG A 12 0.61 -58.28 -5.74
C ARG A 12 0.81 -58.15 -4.19
N ALA A 13 -0.18 -57.87 -3.34
CA ALA A 13 -1.63 -58.08 -3.39
C ALA A 13 -2.38 -57.15 -2.39
N VAL A 14 -3.72 -57.05 -2.54
CA VAL A 14 -4.66 -56.42 -1.60
C VAL A 14 -5.32 -57.50 -0.73
N PRO A 15 -5.63 -57.21 0.55
CA PRO A 15 -7.03 -57.26 1.02
C PRO A 15 -7.37 -55.96 1.79
N ASP A 16 -8.46 -55.25 1.49
CA ASP A 16 -9.87 -55.57 1.79
C ASP A 16 -10.15 -55.81 3.30
N VAL A 17 -10.90 -54.88 3.93
CA VAL A 17 -12.25 -55.10 4.51
C VAL A 17 -12.67 -53.96 5.47
N LEU A 18 -13.96 -53.64 5.35
CA LEU A 18 -14.86 -52.73 6.08
C LEU A 18 -14.68 -52.54 7.60
N ALA A 19 -15.02 -51.33 8.08
CA ALA A 19 -16.11 -51.06 9.05
C ALA A 19 -16.37 -49.53 9.13
N LEU A 20 -17.47 -48.98 8.61
CA LEU A 20 -18.81 -48.88 9.21
C LEU A 20 -18.85 -48.21 10.60
N TYR A 21 -19.39 -46.99 10.64
CA TYR A 21 -19.70 -46.21 11.84
C TYR A 21 -20.98 -46.71 12.54
N TRP A 22 -20.98 -46.76 13.88
CA TRP A 22 -22.21 -46.75 14.69
C TRP A 22 -21.93 -46.18 16.10
N PRO A 23 -22.64 -45.13 16.57
CA PRO A 23 -22.66 -44.69 17.97
C PRO A 23 -23.91 -45.23 18.71
N PRO A 24 -24.13 -45.01 20.04
CA PRO A 24 -23.28 -44.43 21.08
C PRO A 24 -23.11 -45.39 22.30
N PHE A 25 -22.47 -44.95 23.40
CA PHE A 25 -23.01 -45.03 24.78
C PHE A 25 -22.05 -44.39 25.82
N PHE A 26 -22.63 -43.79 26.86
CA PHE A 26 -21.90 -43.26 28.04
C PHE A 26 -21.42 -44.39 28.97
N LEU A 27 -20.24 -44.25 29.60
CA LEU A 27 -20.02 -44.78 30.96
C LEU A 27 -18.90 -44.04 31.72
N LYS A 28 -19.06 -43.92 33.05
CA LYS A 28 -18.09 -43.32 33.99
C LYS A 28 -17.08 -44.36 34.50
N ARG A 29 -15.80 -43.98 34.62
CA ARG A 29 -14.86 -44.21 35.77
C ARG A 29 -13.50 -43.59 35.41
N SER A 30 -12.97 -42.65 36.20
CA SER A 30 -12.22 -42.87 37.45
C SER A 30 -10.90 -43.61 37.25
N LEU A 31 -9.77 -42.90 37.35
CA LEU A 31 -8.81 -43.04 38.45
C LEU A 31 -7.76 -41.91 38.44
N ARG A 32 -7.31 -41.51 39.64
CA ARG A 32 -6.06 -40.76 39.88
C ARG A 32 -4.90 -41.80 39.90
N ASN A 33 -3.61 -41.53 40.07
CA ASN A 33 -2.91 -40.50 40.85
C ASN A 33 -1.39 -40.58 40.56
N GLU A 34 -0.60 -39.74 41.26
CA GLU A 34 0.86 -39.81 41.51
C GLU A 34 1.83 -38.91 40.68
N PRO A 35 2.90 -38.33 41.33
CA PRO A 35 3.49 -37.05 40.90
C PRO A 35 5.06 -37.00 40.95
N VAL A 36 5.61 -35.77 41.00
CA VAL A 36 6.91 -35.35 41.60
C VAL A 36 8.15 -35.14 40.69
N ASN A 37 8.49 -33.84 40.55
CA ASN A 37 9.81 -33.16 40.61
C ASN A 37 11.13 -33.92 40.33
N ARG A 38 12.02 -33.32 39.51
CA ARG A 38 13.12 -32.42 39.98
C ARG A 38 14.06 -31.97 38.83
N HIS A 39 14.39 -30.67 38.80
CA HIS A 39 15.67 -30.15 38.29
C HIS A 39 16.73 -30.23 39.43
N PRO A 40 18.07 -30.22 39.14
CA PRO A 40 18.79 -28.94 39.05
C PRO A 40 20.05 -28.91 38.13
N GLY A 41 20.57 -27.71 37.86
CA GLY A 41 22.02 -27.47 37.72
C GLY A 41 22.53 -26.81 36.43
N GLY A 42 23.01 -25.56 36.52
CA GLY A 42 23.71 -24.83 35.45
C GLY A 42 23.84 -23.33 35.77
N PRO A 43 25.04 -22.70 35.91
CA PRO A 43 25.17 -21.42 36.61
C PRO A 43 25.77 -20.22 35.82
N THR A 44 25.83 -19.07 36.50
CA THR A 44 26.65 -17.84 36.25
C THR A 44 26.09 -16.78 35.27
N TRP A 45 26.44 -15.46 35.29
CA TRP A 45 27.40 -14.64 36.08
C TRP A 45 26.78 -13.27 36.52
N GLN A 46 27.55 -12.43 37.21
CA GLN A 46 27.12 -11.20 37.95
C GLN A 46 27.19 -9.88 37.15
N HIS A 47 26.42 -8.85 37.57
CA HIS A 47 26.84 -7.47 37.94
C HIS A 47 25.57 -6.67 38.35
N LYS A 48 25.34 -6.22 39.60
CA LYS A 48 25.92 -5.11 40.40
C LYS A 48 25.67 -3.68 39.86
N GLU A 49 24.63 -3.02 40.37
CA GLU A 49 24.57 -1.58 40.72
C GLU A 49 23.40 -1.37 41.73
N THR A 50 23.67 -1.13 43.02
CA THR A 50 23.85 0.17 43.73
C THR A 50 22.58 1.01 43.89
N GLU A 51 22.06 1.08 45.12
CA GLU A 51 20.93 1.95 45.50
C GLU A 51 21.35 3.42 45.61
N MET A 52 20.46 4.34 45.23
CA MET A 52 20.41 5.69 45.81
C MET A 52 19.00 6.01 46.28
N ARG A 53 18.85 6.22 47.60
CA ARG A 53 17.69 6.90 48.19
C ARG A 53 17.85 8.41 48.02
N CYS A 54 16.75 9.12 47.79
CA CYS A 54 16.62 10.49 48.27
C CYS A 54 15.18 10.77 48.72
N GLU A 55 14.98 10.98 50.02
CA GLU A 55 13.75 11.57 50.55
C GLU A 55 13.73 13.08 50.26
N TRP A 56 12.55 13.66 50.07
CA TRP A 56 12.16 15.05 50.41
C TRP A 56 10.61 15.04 50.38
N GLY A 57 9.83 15.79 51.16
CA GLY A 57 10.13 16.87 52.10
C GLY A 57 8.89 17.78 52.19
N LYS A 58 8.04 17.61 53.21
CA LYS A 58 6.71 18.27 53.31
C LYS A 58 6.77 19.80 53.48
N ARG A 59 5.86 20.54 52.82
CA ARG A 59 5.14 21.79 53.26
C ARG A 59 4.30 22.37 52.09
N LYS A 60 3.25 23.19 52.23
CA LYS A 60 1.94 23.16 52.93
C LYS A 60 1.18 24.46 52.53
N ARG A 61 -0.08 24.37 52.03
CA ARG A 61 -1.13 25.44 51.91
C ARG A 61 -0.88 26.52 50.81
N GLN A 62 -1.89 27.19 50.21
CA GLN A 62 -3.21 27.59 50.75
C GLN A 62 -4.35 27.88 49.70
N ARG A 63 -5.55 27.30 49.94
CA ARG A 63 -6.97 27.72 49.61
C ARG A 63 -7.41 28.36 48.27
N ARG A 64 -8.43 27.75 47.64
CA ARG A 64 -9.89 28.16 47.52
C ARG A 64 -10.67 26.93 46.96
N GLN A 65 -11.61 26.28 47.67
CA GLN A 65 -13.10 26.44 47.64
C GLN A 65 -13.66 26.74 46.23
N THR A 66 -14.60 26.00 45.63
CA THR A 66 -15.81 25.24 46.10
C THR A 66 -16.00 23.90 45.31
N GLY A 67 -16.84 22.90 45.64
CA GLY A 67 -17.77 22.58 46.74
C GLY A 67 -18.72 21.40 46.36
N GLY A 68 -19.16 20.56 47.32
CA GLY A 68 -20.12 19.42 47.16
C GLY A 68 -19.58 18.16 46.45
N GLU A 69 -19.93 16.91 46.78
CA GLU A 69 -20.82 16.32 47.81
C GLU A 69 -20.23 14.97 48.33
N ASP A 70 -20.57 14.55 49.56
CA ASP A 70 -20.41 13.16 50.06
C ASP A 70 -21.56 12.29 49.50
N GLU A 71 -21.45 10.98 49.21
CA GLU A 71 -21.32 9.78 50.06
C GLU A 71 -21.16 8.55 49.09
N GLN A 72 -20.82 7.30 49.43
CA GLN A 72 -20.72 6.56 50.70
C GLN A 72 -19.71 5.37 50.54
N ARG A 73 -19.34 4.72 51.65
CA ARG A 73 -18.29 3.68 51.72
C ARG A 73 -18.82 2.25 51.47
N ARG A 74 -17.95 1.34 51.02
CA ARG A 74 -17.54 0.12 51.78
C ARG A 74 -16.45 -0.71 51.07
N CYS A 75 -15.58 -1.32 51.87
CA CYS A 75 -14.65 -2.39 51.50
C CYS A 75 -14.71 -3.45 52.60
N GLU A 76 -14.57 -4.75 52.27
CA GLU A 76 -13.96 -5.80 53.13
C GLU A 76 -13.86 -7.17 52.40
N HIS A 77 -12.63 -7.73 52.34
CA HIS A 77 -12.19 -9.11 52.68
C HIS A 77 -13.08 -10.35 52.34
N CYS A 78 -12.61 -11.54 51.86
CA CYS A 78 -11.28 -12.12 51.50
C CYS A 78 -11.48 -13.41 50.58
N PRO A 79 -10.58 -14.43 50.39
CA PRO A 79 -10.00 -14.80 49.06
C PRO A 79 -10.37 -16.23 48.46
N PRO A 80 -9.53 -16.97 47.66
CA PRO A 80 -9.77 -17.33 46.23
C PRO A 80 -9.92 -18.85 45.91
N PRO A 81 -9.99 -19.28 44.61
CA PRO A 81 -8.92 -20.16 44.08
C PRO A 81 -8.57 -20.09 42.55
N HIS A 82 -7.59 -20.91 42.15
CA HIS A 82 -6.71 -21.01 40.97
C HIS A 82 -7.26 -21.29 39.52
N PRO A 83 -6.40 -21.17 38.47
CA PRO A 83 -6.76 -21.29 37.03
C PRO A 83 -6.52 -22.69 36.39
N PRO A 84 -6.95 -22.94 35.13
CA PRO A 84 -6.61 -24.14 34.35
C PRO A 84 -5.33 -23.99 33.49
N GLN A 85 -4.79 -25.13 33.04
CA GLN A 85 -3.43 -25.32 32.52
C GLN A 85 -3.36 -25.60 31.00
N ASP A 86 -2.18 -25.43 30.40
CA ASP A 86 -1.84 -25.84 29.03
C ASP A 86 -1.81 -27.36 28.80
N GLY A 87 -2.16 -27.80 27.59
CA GLY A 87 -2.10 -29.20 27.13
C GLY A 87 -1.25 -29.37 25.86
N LYS A 88 -0.38 -30.38 25.84
CA LYS A 88 0.61 -30.65 24.78
C LYS A 88 -0.03 -31.23 23.50
N VAL A 89 0.52 -30.87 22.34
CA VAL A 89 0.26 -31.55 21.05
C VAL A 89 1.48 -32.39 20.66
N SER A 90 1.27 -33.67 20.32
CA SER A 90 2.31 -34.57 19.80
C SER A 90 2.36 -34.55 18.26
N SER A 91 3.56 -34.61 17.71
CA SER A 91 3.82 -34.49 16.26
C SER A 91 3.75 -35.83 15.52
N PHE A 92 3.04 -35.86 14.39
CA PHE A 92 3.19 -36.86 13.32
C PHE A 92 3.73 -36.18 12.04
N PRO A 93 4.47 -36.89 11.16
CA PRO A 93 5.20 -36.27 10.04
C PRO A 93 4.27 -35.87 8.89
N GLN A 94 4.30 -34.60 8.49
CA GLN A 94 3.54 -34.11 7.34
C GLN A 94 4.25 -34.44 6.02
N ARG A 95 3.66 -35.32 5.20
CA ARG A 95 3.92 -35.34 3.75
C ARG A 95 3.07 -34.25 3.08
N THR A 96 3.72 -33.28 2.45
CA THR A 96 3.04 -32.27 1.63
C THR A 96 2.72 -32.82 0.24
N THR A 97 1.46 -33.13 -0.03
CA THR A 97 0.98 -33.41 -1.39
C THR A 97 0.68 -32.11 -2.14
N LYS A 98 1.23 -31.97 -3.35
CA LYS A 98 0.87 -30.90 -4.28
C LYS A 98 -0.39 -31.33 -5.05
N GLY A 99 -1.56 -30.85 -4.67
CA GLY A 99 -2.82 -31.13 -5.35
C GLY A 99 -3.83 -30.00 -5.16
N GLY A 100 -4.58 -29.68 -6.22
CA GLY A 100 -5.65 -28.67 -6.18
C GLY A 100 -6.94 -29.24 -5.58
N LEU A 101 -7.69 -28.40 -4.86
CA LEU A 101 -8.98 -28.76 -4.28
C LEU A 101 -10.12 -28.31 -5.18
N LEU A 102 -10.99 -29.26 -5.57
CA LEU A 102 -12.20 -29.03 -6.36
C LEU A 102 -13.43 -29.37 -5.51
N ILE A 103 -14.37 -28.42 -5.41
CA ILE A 103 -15.61 -28.54 -4.64
C ILE A 103 -16.78 -28.36 -5.62
N SER A 104 -17.74 -29.28 -5.61
CA SER A 104 -18.99 -29.17 -6.37
C SER A 104 -20.21 -29.40 -5.47
N GLU A 105 -21.21 -28.52 -5.57
CA GLU A 105 -22.53 -28.70 -4.94
C GLU A 105 -23.40 -29.63 -5.81
N ALA A 106 -23.97 -30.69 -5.24
CA ALA A 106 -24.89 -31.59 -5.93
C ALA A 106 -26.29 -31.54 -5.31
N THR A 107 -27.24 -30.89 -5.98
CA THR A 107 -28.66 -30.89 -5.60
C THR A 107 -29.44 -31.91 -6.42
N GLY A 108 -29.63 -33.11 -5.88
CA GLY A 108 -30.44 -34.17 -6.49
C GLY A 108 -31.66 -34.51 -5.63
N VAL A 109 -32.86 -34.50 -6.22
CA VAL A 109 -34.09 -34.93 -5.52
C VAL A 109 -34.35 -36.40 -5.81
N SER A 110 -34.22 -37.25 -4.79
CA SER A 110 -34.65 -38.65 -4.84
C SER A 110 -35.03 -39.15 -3.44
N ASP A 111 -36.29 -39.55 -3.28
CA ASP A 111 -36.85 -40.02 -2.00
C ASP A 111 -36.62 -41.55 -1.78
N THR A 112 -35.77 -42.20 -2.58
CA THR A 112 -35.50 -43.65 -2.47
C THR A 112 -34.01 -43.97 -2.44
N ALA A 113 -33.63 -44.94 -1.60
CA ALA A 113 -32.23 -45.37 -1.44
C ALA A 113 -31.61 -45.91 -2.76
N GLN A 114 -32.44 -46.44 -3.66
CA GLN A 114 -32.04 -46.89 -4.99
C GLN A 114 -31.59 -45.72 -5.88
N GLY A 115 -32.39 -44.64 -5.96
CA GLY A 115 -32.06 -43.46 -6.77
C GLY A 115 -30.86 -42.67 -6.22
N TYR A 116 -30.62 -42.75 -4.91
CA TYR A 116 -29.40 -42.20 -4.29
C TYR A 116 -28.16 -43.00 -4.69
N LYS A 117 -28.26 -44.34 -4.74
CA LYS A 117 -27.20 -45.23 -5.22
C LYS A 117 -26.84 -44.94 -6.69
N GLU A 118 -27.85 -44.83 -7.54
CA GLU A 118 -27.68 -44.51 -8.97
C GLU A 118 -27.05 -43.14 -9.20
N GLN A 119 -27.37 -42.14 -8.39
CA GLN A 119 -26.70 -40.84 -8.43
C GLN A 119 -25.22 -40.96 -8.01
N VAL A 120 -24.91 -41.64 -6.91
CA VAL A 120 -23.52 -41.82 -6.44
C VAL A 120 -22.67 -42.60 -7.45
N GLU A 121 -23.22 -43.65 -8.07
CA GLU A 121 -22.58 -44.38 -9.18
C GLU A 121 -22.28 -43.46 -10.38
N ALA A 122 -23.21 -42.56 -10.74
CA ALA A 122 -23.02 -41.62 -11.85
C ALA A 122 -21.90 -40.59 -11.62
N TRP A 123 -21.58 -40.24 -10.37
CA TRP A 123 -20.45 -39.36 -10.04
C TRP A 123 -19.10 -40.10 -10.05
N LYS A 124 -19.08 -41.43 -9.94
CA LYS A 124 -17.85 -42.23 -9.82
C LYS A 124 -16.81 -41.95 -10.93
N PRO A 125 -17.16 -41.88 -12.23
CA PRO A 125 -16.18 -41.58 -13.29
C PRO A 125 -15.61 -40.16 -13.23
N ILE A 126 -16.35 -39.21 -12.65
CA ILE A 126 -15.90 -37.83 -12.45
C ILE A 126 -14.87 -37.80 -11.31
N VAL A 127 -15.16 -38.47 -10.19
CA VAL A 127 -14.26 -38.57 -9.04
C VAL A 127 -12.96 -39.28 -9.41
N ASP A 128 -13.06 -40.43 -10.09
CA ASP A 128 -11.90 -41.20 -10.52
C ASP A 128 -11.02 -40.38 -11.49
N GLY A 129 -11.63 -39.67 -12.46
CA GLY A 129 -10.91 -38.78 -13.37
C GLY A 129 -10.26 -37.54 -12.74
N VAL A 130 -10.82 -37.00 -11.63
CA VAL A 130 -10.18 -35.93 -10.86
C VAL A 130 -8.97 -36.46 -10.08
N HIS A 131 -9.03 -37.70 -9.59
CA HIS A 131 -7.91 -38.32 -8.88
C HIS A 131 -6.78 -38.77 -9.82
N GLU A 132 -7.07 -39.22 -11.04
CA GLU A 132 -6.05 -39.54 -12.07
C GLU A 132 -5.18 -38.31 -12.42
N GLU A 133 -5.77 -37.12 -12.47
CA GLU A 133 -5.08 -35.84 -12.73
C GLU A 133 -4.49 -35.21 -11.43
N GLY A 134 -4.51 -35.93 -10.30
CA GLY A 134 -3.89 -35.51 -9.02
C GLY A 134 -4.68 -34.49 -8.18
N GLY A 135 -5.98 -34.31 -8.47
CA GLY A 135 -6.89 -33.45 -7.71
C GLY A 135 -7.52 -34.12 -6.48
N ILE A 136 -8.14 -33.30 -5.64
CA ILE A 136 -8.98 -33.74 -4.50
C ILE A 136 -10.41 -33.27 -4.75
N PHE A 137 -11.38 -34.19 -4.72
CA PHE A 137 -12.80 -33.93 -4.91
C PHE A 137 -13.55 -33.94 -3.57
N LEU A 138 -14.34 -32.90 -3.29
CA LEU A 138 -15.25 -32.83 -2.14
C LEU A 138 -16.70 -32.61 -2.61
N CYS A 139 -17.60 -33.49 -2.16
CA CYS A 139 -19.04 -33.40 -2.39
C CYS A 139 -19.77 -33.10 -1.07
N GLN A 140 -20.65 -32.10 -1.09
CA GLN A 140 -21.64 -31.88 -0.03
C GLN A 140 -23.02 -32.27 -0.55
N ILE A 141 -23.76 -33.06 0.24
CA ILE A 141 -25.12 -33.50 -0.11
C ILE A 141 -26.10 -33.02 0.98
N TRP A 142 -27.21 -32.43 0.56
CA TRP A 142 -28.31 -31.99 1.43
C TRP A 142 -29.48 -32.98 1.38
N HIS A 143 -30.12 -33.20 2.54
CA HIS A 143 -31.35 -33.99 2.65
C HIS A 143 -32.56 -33.05 2.76
N VAL A 144 -33.52 -33.13 1.84
CA VAL A 144 -34.76 -32.34 1.90
C VAL A 144 -35.88 -33.23 2.46
N GLY A 145 -36.08 -33.21 3.78
CA GLY A 145 -37.26 -33.79 4.41
C GLY A 145 -38.47 -32.85 4.30
N ARG A 146 -39.66 -33.40 4.00
CA ARG A 146 -40.90 -32.60 3.94
C ARG A 146 -41.20 -31.94 5.29
N VAL A 147 -41.47 -30.63 5.26
CA VAL A 147 -41.91 -29.84 6.42
C VAL A 147 -43.37 -30.16 6.74
N SER A 148 -43.68 -30.38 8.02
CA SER A 148 -45.02 -30.16 8.58
C SER A 148 -44.95 -29.00 9.58
N ASN A 149 -45.96 -28.12 9.54
CA ASN A 149 -45.93 -26.79 10.16
C ASN A 149 -45.67 -26.80 11.68
N SER A 150 -44.66 -26.06 12.12
CA SER A 150 -44.82 -25.05 13.18
C SER A 150 -43.58 -24.15 13.32
N THR A 151 -43.83 -22.92 13.78
CA THR A 151 -42.88 -21.81 13.94
C THR A 151 -41.69 -22.09 14.86
N PHE A 152 -40.48 -21.69 14.45
CA PHE A 152 -39.45 -21.17 15.37
C PHE A 152 -38.55 -20.14 14.69
N GLN A 153 -38.25 -19.04 15.39
CA GLN A 153 -37.35 -17.96 14.94
C GLN A 153 -35.92 -18.14 15.52
N PRO A 154 -34.89 -17.44 14.99
CA PRO A 154 -33.50 -17.87 15.13
C PRO A 154 -32.85 -17.48 16.46
N ASN A 155 -32.05 -18.39 17.03
CA ASN A 155 -31.05 -18.08 18.05
C ASN A 155 -30.00 -19.21 18.12
N GLY A 156 -28.72 -18.85 18.29
CA GLY A 156 -27.64 -19.80 18.59
C GLY A 156 -26.52 -19.84 17.56
N GLN A 157 -25.42 -19.14 17.85
CA GLN A 157 -24.14 -19.33 17.16
C GLN A 157 -23.54 -20.69 17.54
N ALA A 158 -22.96 -21.42 16.57
CA ALA A 158 -22.08 -22.55 16.84
C ALA A 158 -20.63 -22.05 17.04
N PRO A 159 -19.85 -22.60 17.99
CA PRO A 159 -18.50 -22.14 18.28
C PRO A 159 -17.50 -22.60 17.21
N VAL A 160 -16.72 -21.67 16.67
CA VAL A 160 -15.59 -21.96 15.77
C VAL A 160 -14.36 -22.29 16.60
N SER A 161 -13.90 -23.54 16.57
CA SER A 161 -12.61 -23.95 17.18
C SER A 161 -11.44 -23.56 16.28
N SER A 162 -10.42 -22.92 16.88
CA SER A 162 -9.33 -22.27 16.15
C SER A 162 -8.15 -23.20 15.85
N THR A 163 -8.18 -23.91 14.72
CA THR A 163 -6.97 -24.47 14.06
C THR A 163 -7.12 -24.54 12.53
N ASP A 164 -7.00 -23.42 11.83
CA ASP A 164 -6.88 -23.42 10.36
C ASP A 164 -5.65 -22.63 9.88
N LYS A 165 -4.79 -23.30 9.12
CA LYS A 165 -3.77 -22.66 8.28
C LYS A 165 -4.44 -22.27 6.95
N PRO A 166 -4.21 -21.08 6.38
CA PRO A 166 -4.93 -20.65 5.19
C PRO A 166 -4.55 -21.51 3.97
N VAL A 167 -5.53 -22.24 3.44
CA VAL A 167 -5.44 -22.86 2.11
C VAL A 167 -5.31 -21.74 1.08
N LYS A 168 -4.13 -21.60 0.48
CA LYS A 168 -3.88 -20.56 -0.54
C LYS A 168 -4.64 -20.92 -1.82
N SER A 169 -5.68 -20.13 -2.11
CA SER A 169 -6.64 -20.23 -3.23
C SER A 169 -7.54 -21.48 -3.26
N VAL A 170 -8.84 -21.25 -3.21
CA VAL A 170 -9.90 -22.20 -3.55
C VAL A 170 -10.70 -21.58 -4.69
N HIS A 171 -10.82 -22.27 -5.83
CA HIS A 171 -11.70 -21.86 -6.92
C HIS A 171 -12.99 -22.69 -6.85
N VAL A 172 -14.12 -22.02 -6.64
CA VAL A 172 -15.45 -22.65 -6.60
C VAL A 172 -16.15 -22.40 -7.94
N ALA A 173 -16.30 -23.45 -8.73
CA ALA A 173 -17.16 -23.42 -9.92
C ALA A 173 -18.59 -23.80 -9.50
N LYS A 174 -19.51 -22.83 -9.47
CA LYS A 174 -20.93 -23.11 -9.27
C LYS A 174 -21.56 -23.56 -10.57
N PHE A 175 -22.15 -24.75 -10.56
CA PHE A 175 -22.95 -25.27 -11.66
C PHE A 175 -24.27 -25.81 -11.10
N THR A 176 -25.39 -25.38 -11.67
CA THR A 176 -26.72 -25.82 -11.24
C THR A 176 -27.52 -26.17 -12.50
N PRO A 177 -27.58 -27.45 -12.90
CA PRO A 177 -28.33 -27.84 -14.08
C PRO A 177 -29.84 -27.69 -13.80
N PRO A 178 -30.63 -27.03 -14.67
CA PRO A 178 -32.04 -26.74 -14.42
C PRO A 178 -32.97 -27.95 -14.66
N ARG A 179 -32.43 -29.13 -14.99
CA ARG A 179 -33.20 -30.37 -15.22
C ARG A 179 -32.37 -31.62 -14.96
N ARG A 180 -33.06 -32.76 -14.89
CA ARG A 180 -32.49 -34.12 -14.82
C ARG A 180 -31.75 -34.39 -16.14
N LEU A 181 -30.44 -34.58 -16.07
CA LEU A 181 -29.58 -34.84 -17.23
C LEU A 181 -29.86 -36.21 -17.84
N GLU A 182 -29.75 -36.33 -19.16
CA GLU A 182 -29.84 -37.61 -19.87
C GLU A 182 -28.48 -38.32 -19.90
N THR A 183 -28.49 -39.66 -19.96
CA THR A 183 -27.28 -40.49 -19.93
C THR A 183 -26.32 -40.23 -21.10
N SER A 184 -26.81 -39.63 -22.18
CA SER A 184 -26.05 -39.17 -23.35
C SER A 184 -25.25 -37.88 -23.11
N GLU A 185 -25.61 -37.07 -22.13
CA GLU A 185 -24.99 -35.76 -21.85
C GLU A 185 -23.78 -35.87 -20.89
N ILE A 186 -23.76 -36.93 -20.07
CA ILE A 186 -22.72 -37.18 -19.05
C ILE A 186 -21.28 -37.16 -19.63
N PRO A 187 -20.98 -37.77 -20.80
CA PRO A 187 -19.62 -37.76 -21.35
C PRO A 187 -19.13 -36.36 -21.77
N LEU A 188 -20.03 -35.47 -22.19
CA LEU A 188 -19.70 -34.09 -22.56
C LEU A 188 -19.35 -33.27 -21.32
N ILE A 189 -20.16 -33.39 -20.26
CA ILE A 189 -19.92 -32.73 -18.98
C ILE A 189 -18.60 -33.20 -18.35
N ILE A 190 -18.30 -34.51 -18.42
CA ILE A 190 -16.99 -35.06 -17.99
C ILE A 190 -15.84 -34.42 -18.79
N ASN A 191 -16.01 -34.22 -20.11
CA ASN A 191 -15.00 -33.60 -20.94
C ASN A 191 -14.78 -32.12 -20.59
N ASP A 192 -15.84 -31.36 -20.36
CA ASP A 192 -15.76 -29.96 -19.93
C ASP A 192 -15.10 -29.81 -18.55
N PHE A 193 -15.42 -30.71 -17.60
CA PHE A 193 -14.73 -30.77 -16.31
C PHE A 193 -13.24 -31.12 -16.46
N ARG A 194 -12.88 -32.05 -17.35
CA ARG A 194 -11.48 -32.38 -17.65
C ARG A 194 -10.73 -31.20 -18.26
N ILE A 195 -11.35 -30.43 -19.16
CA ILE A 195 -10.78 -29.21 -19.74
C ILE A 195 -10.60 -28.14 -18.64
N ALA A 196 -11.60 -27.91 -17.81
CA ALA A 196 -11.52 -26.96 -16.70
C ALA A 196 -10.44 -27.33 -15.68
N ALA A 197 -10.36 -28.61 -15.29
CA ALA A 197 -9.33 -29.13 -14.39
C ALA A 197 -7.92 -29.01 -15.01
N ARG A 198 -7.75 -29.38 -16.28
CA ARG A 198 -6.47 -29.24 -16.99
C ARG A 198 -6.03 -27.78 -17.09
N ASN A 199 -6.93 -26.86 -17.43
CA ASN A 199 -6.63 -25.42 -17.46
C ASN A 199 -6.23 -24.89 -16.06
N ALA A 200 -6.87 -25.36 -14.99
CA ALA A 200 -6.50 -24.99 -13.63
C ALA A 200 -5.14 -25.57 -13.20
N ILE A 201 -4.86 -26.82 -13.56
CA ILE A 201 -3.57 -27.49 -13.32
C ILE A 201 -2.47 -26.80 -14.12
N GLU A 202 -2.69 -26.48 -15.39
CA GLU A 202 -1.77 -25.71 -16.23
C GLU A 202 -1.51 -24.32 -15.62
N ALA A 203 -2.52 -23.62 -15.09
CA ALA A 203 -2.33 -22.33 -14.42
C ALA A 203 -1.46 -22.45 -13.14
N VAL A 204 -1.59 -23.55 -12.39
CA VAL A 204 -0.76 -23.84 -11.20
C VAL A 204 0.65 -24.30 -11.58
N GLN A 205 0.80 -25.07 -12.66
CA GLN A 205 2.10 -25.46 -13.21
C GLN A 205 2.84 -24.25 -13.80
N LYS A 206 2.14 -23.33 -14.49
CA LYS A 206 2.68 -22.07 -15.00
C LYS A 206 3.14 -21.12 -13.88
N LYS A 207 2.54 -21.22 -12.68
CA LYS A 207 3.00 -20.56 -11.43
C LYS A 207 4.19 -21.25 -10.74
N SER A 208 4.53 -22.49 -11.09
CA SER A 208 5.59 -23.25 -10.40
C SER A 208 6.77 -23.66 -11.28
N ASN A 209 6.65 -23.60 -12.61
CA ASN A 209 7.73 -23.82 -13.58
C ASN A 209 8.40 -22.54 -14.08
N SER A 210 8.06 -21.37 -13.54
CA SER A 210 8.90 -20.18 -13.71
C SER A 210 10.17 -20.33 -12.86
N GLY A 211 11.30 -20.67 -13.50
CA GLY A 211 12.57 -20.09 -13.03
C GLY A 211 12.38 -18.57 -12.94
N ALA A 212 12.80 -17.97 -11.83
CA ALA A 212 12.21 -16.75 -11.27
C ALA A 212 12.01 -15.57 -12.26
N ASN A 213 10.86 -15.54 -12.93
CA ASN A 213 10.37 -14.33 -13.59
C ASN A 213 9.93 -13.38 -12.49
N ALA A 214 10.71 -12.32 -12.27
CA ALA A 214 10.36 -11.25 -11.35
C ALA A 214 8.94 -10.74 -11.63
N ILE A 215 8.18 -10.46 -10.58
CA ILE A 215 6.87 -9.83 -10.72
C ILE A 215 7.02 -8.50 -11.50
N PRO A 216 6.01 -8.05 -12.26
CA PRO A 216 6.12 -6.85 -13.10
C PRO A 216 6.75 -5.63 -12.39
N LEU A 217 6.37 -5.36 -11.14
CA LEU A 217 6.93 -4.28 -10.32
C LEU A 217 8.45 -4.39 -10.05
N LEU A 218 9.04 -5.58 -10.16
CA LEU A 218 10.47 -5.85 -9.92
C LEU A 218 11.22 -6.22 -11.20
N THR A 219 10.62 -6.00 -12.36
CA THR A 219 11.37 -6.00 -13.61
C THR A 219 12.18 -4.71 -13.73
N PRO A 220 13.43 -4.77 -14.25
CA PRO A 220 14.22 -3.56 -14.53
C PRO A 220 13.52 -2.62 -15.53
N TYR A 221 13.94 -1.35 -15.53
CA TYR A 221 13.45 -0.33 -16.46
C TYR A 221 14.50 0.73 -16.78
N GLN A 222 14.64 1.05 -18.07
CA GLN A 222 15.50 2.13 -18.54
C GLN A 222 14.74 3.47 -18.48
N MET A 223 15.08 4.33 -17.50
CA MET A 223 14.53 5.69 -17.43
C MET A 223 15.57 6.68 -17.97
N GLY A 224 15.57 6.91 -19.28
CA GLY A 224 16.62 7.69 -19.94
C GLY A 224 17.99 7.06 -19.74
N LYS A 225 18.90 7.78 -19.05
CA LYS A 225 20.24 7.28 -18.69
C LYS A 225 20.29 6.46 -17.39
N PHE A 226 19.16 6.32 -16.68
CA PHE A 226 19.09 5.71 -15.37
C PHE A 226 18.60 4.26 -15.45
N ASP A 227 19.45 3.33 -15.03
CA ASP A 227 19.18 1.89 -15.03
C ASP A 227 18.43 1.50 -13.74
N LEU A 228 17.09 1.50 -13.78
CA LEU A 228 16.29 1.13 -12.62
C LEU A 228 16.25 -0.39 -12.46
N SER A 229 16.52 -0.87 -11.25
CA SER A 229 16.43 -2.30 -10.92
C SER A 229 15.00 -2.80 -10.76
N HIS A 230 14.08 -1.88 -10.42
CA HIS A 230 12.66 -2.16 -10.22
C HIS A 230 11.79 -0.93 -10.47
N ARG A 231 10.48 -1.15 -10.61
CA ARG A 231 9.46 -0.14 -10.94
C ARG A 231 8.70 0.43 -9.73
N VAL A 232 9.12 0.05 -8.52
CA VAL A 232 8.62 0.60 -7.24
C VAL A 232 9.35 1.91 -6.95
N VAL A 233 8.63 3.02 -6.86
CA VAL A 233 9.18 4.37 -6.64
C VAL A 233 8.76 4.89 -5.26
N LEU A 234 9.67 5.52 -4.51
CA LEU A 234 9.28 6.30 -3.32
C LEU A 234 8.59 7.58 -3.78
N ALA A 235 7.30 7.72 -3.47
CA ALA A 235 6.57 8.94 -3.77
C ALA A 235 7.06 10.09 -2.87
N PRO A 236 6.98 11.35 -3.34
CA PRO A 236 7.31 12.53 -2.53
C PRO A 236 6.32 12.66 -1.37
N LEU A 237 6.86 12.83 -0.16
CA LEU A 237 6.12 12.78 1.11
C LEU A 237 6.62 13.85 2.07
N THR A 238 5.98 15.01 2.15
CA THR A 238 6.25 16.04 3.18
C THR A 238 6.19 15.45 4.59
N ARG A 239 7.25 15.62 5.40
CA ARG A 239 7.33 15.06 6.76
C ARG A 239 7.39 16.09 7.89
N GLN A 240 7.53 17.39 7.58
CA GLN A 240 7.56 18.49 8.57
C GLN A 240 8.62 18.27 9.67
N ARG A 241 9.85 17.92 9.27
CA ARG A 241 11.00 17.65 10.15
C ARG A 241 12.29 18.35 9.69
N SER A 242 12.19 19.33 8.81
CA SER A 242 13.31 20.16 8.35
C SER A 242 13.27 21.50 9.07
N TYR A 243 13.77 21.53 10.31
CA TYR A 243 13.66 22.67 11.20
C TYR A 243 14.27 23.94 10.58
N GLY A 244 13.54 25.07 10.62
CA GLY A 244 13.99 26.31 9.98
C GLY A 244 14.18 26.19 8.46
N ASN A 245 13.45 25.28 7.83
CA ASN A 245 13.56 24.91 6.41
C ASN A 245 14.91 24.30 5.99
N VAL A 246 15.80 23.99 6.95
CA VAL A 246 17.07 23.31 6.69
C VAL A 246 16.88 21.79 6.86
N PRO A 247 17.23 20.97 5.87
CA PRO A 247 17.27 19.51 6.00
C PRO A 247 18.11 19.05 7.20
N GLN A 248 17.66 17.99 7.88
CA GLN A 248 18.23 17.58 9.18
C GLN A 248 18.92 16.22 9.12
N PRO A 249 19.89 15.91 10.01
CA PRO A 249 20.68 14.67 9.97
C PRO A 249 19.85 13.37 9.98
N HIS A 250 18.69 13.34 10.63
CA HIS A 250 17.82 12.15 10.63
C HIS A 250 17.22 11.85 9.24
N ALA A 251 17.16 12.83 8.33
CA ALA A 251 16.71 12.61 6.96
C ALA A 251 17.68 11.71 6.17
N ILE A 252 18.98 11.73 6.50
CA ILE A 252 19.98 10.81 5.94
C ILE A 252 19.52 9.37 6.15
N LEU A 253 19.24 9.00 7.40
CA LEU A 253 18.75 7.66 7.76
C LEU A 253 17.39 7.37 7.11
N TYR A 254 16.46 8.31 7.08
CA TYR A 254 15.13 8.13 6.49
C TYR A 254 15.17 7.74 5.00
N TYR A 255 15.96 8.46 4.19
CA TYR A 255 16.09 8.15 2.77
C TYR A 255 16.99 6.92 2.55
N GLN A 256 18.10 6.78 3.30
CA GLN A 256 18.94 5.57 3.27
C GLN A 256 18.15 4.29 3.59
N GLN A 257 17.22 4.33 4.54
CA GLN A 257 16.39 3.17 4.88
C GLN A 257 15.52 2.70 3.70
N ARG A 258 15.07 3.64 2.86
CA ARG A 258 14.19 3.40 1.71
C ARG A 258 14.94 3.20 0.39
N THR A 259 16.27 3.22 0.44
CA THR A 259 17.11 3.08 -0.75
C THR A 259 17.46 1.63 -1.04
N THR A 260 17.18 1.23 -2.28
CA THR A 260 17.66 0.02 -2.94
C THR A 260 18.58 0.41 -4.10
N LYS A 261 19.54 -0.46 -4.46
CA LYS A 261 20.37 -0.26 -5.65
C LYS A 261 19.49 -0.21 -6.90
N GLY A 262 19.56 0.86 -7.68
CA GLY A 262 18.71 1.11 -8.85
C GLY A 262 17.25 1.44 -8.51
N GLY A 263 16.94 1.77 -7.25
CA GLY A 263 15.62 2.28 -6.87
C GLY A 263 15.52 3.78 -7.09
N LEU A 264 14.39 4.25 -7.65
CA LEU A 264 14.08 5.68 -7.76
C LEU A 264 13.39 6.18 -6.49
N LEU A 265 13.96 7.24 -5.91
CA LEU A 265 13.39 7.99 -4.81
C LEU A 265 13.06 9.41 -5.28
N ILE A 266 11.94 9.95 -4.81
CA ILE A 266 11.56 11.36 -5.00
C ILE A 266 11.47 11.97 -3.61
N ALA A 267 12.26 13.02 -3.36
CA ALA A 267 12.33 13.71 -2.08
C ALA A 267 11.00 14.38 -1.74
N GLU A 268 10.84 14.75 -0.47
CA GLU A 268 9.70 15.54 -0.04
C GLU A 268 9.64 16.93 -0.71
N ALA A 269 8.43 17.51 -0.76
CA ALA A 269 8.21 18.81 -1.37
C ALA A 269 9.11 19.87 -0.73
N THR A 270 9.98 20.46 -1.55
CA THR A 270 11.10 21.32 -1.15
C THR A 270 10.91 22.72 -1.74
N GLY A 271 10.88 23.74 -0.89
CA GLY A 271 10.59 25.12 -1.28
C GLY A 271 11.64 25.71 -2.25
N VAL A 272 11.18 26.40 -3.29
CA VAL A 272 12.05 27.08 -4.28
C VAL A 272 12.51 28.48 -3.87
N SER A 273 11.86 29.07 -2.88
CA SER A 273 12.04 30.45 -2.41
C SER A 273 11.55 30.58 -0.97
N ASP A 274 11.82 31.71 -0.32
CA ASP A 274 11.24 32.05 0.99
C ASP A 274 9.72 32.30 0.93
N THR A 275 9.18 32.71 -0.22
CA THR A 275 7.74 32.79 -0.50
C THR A 275 7.05 31.43 -0.68
N ALA A 276 7.81 30.35 -0.89
CA ALA A 276 7.30 29.02 -1.16
C ALA A 276 6.73 28.28 0.07
N GLU A 277 6.96 28.78 1.30
CA GLU A 277 6.52 28.10 2.53
C GLU A 277 5.02 28.31 2.84
N GLY A 278 4.36 27.22 3.25
CA GLY A 278 3.00 27.25 3.83
C GLY A 278 2.74 26.20 4.92
N TYR A 279 3.74 25.37 5.22
CA TYR A 279 3.75 24.47 6.36
C TYR A 279 5.11 24.56 7.06
N LYS A 280 5.09 24.61 8.39
CA LYS A 280 6.29 24.69 9.22
C LYS A 280 7.18 23.46 9.00
N ASP A 281 8.50 23.66 9.13
CA ASP A 281 9.52 22.62 9.13
C ASP A 281 9.56 21.80 7.83
N THR A 282 9.18 22.40 6.69
CA THR A 282 9.37 21.82 5.35
C THR A 282 10.69 22.31 4.75
N PRO A 283 11.47 21.45 4.06
CA PRO A 283 12.79 21.84 3.59
C PRO A 283 12.72 22.88 2.46
N GLY A 284 13.75 23.70 2.35
CA GLY A 284 14.03 24.58 1.22
C GLY A 284 15.21 24.11 0.38
N ILE A 285 15.44 24.79 -0.74
CA ILE A 285 16.67 24.68 -1.54
C ILE A 285 17.07 26.02 -2.21
N TRP A 286 16.70 27.14 -1.60
CA TRP A 286 17.01 28.50 -2.09
C TRP A 286 18.25 29.13 -1.44
N THR A 287 18.71 28.62 -0.28
CA THR A 287 19.94 29.10 0.39
C THR A 287 21.09 28.08 0.28
N ASN A 288 22.33 28.58 0.35
CA ASN A 288 23.52 27.72 0.38
C ASN A 288 23.52 26.77 1.59
N GLU A 289 23.01 27.22 2.75
CA GLU A 289 22.88 26.38 3.95
C GLU A 289 21.96 25.17 3.71
N GLN A 290 20.84 25.37 3.01
CA GLN A 290 19.93 24.29 2.62
C GLN A 290 20.60 23.33 1.62
N VAL A 291 21.35 23.86 0.65
CA VAL A 291 22.12 23.06 -0.32
C VAL A 291 23.18 22.19 0.37
N GLU A 292 23.99 22.75 1.27
CA GLU A 292 24.99 21.99 2.03
C GLU A 292 24.33 20.93 2.94
N ALA A 293 23.17 21.23 3.53
CA ALA A 293 22.42 20.28 4.35
C ALA A 293 21.77 19.14 3.54
N TRP A 294 21.44 19.35 2.25
CA TRP A 294 20.98 18.29 1.36
C TRP A 294 22.10 17.31 0.94
N LYS A 295 23.33 17.80 0.71
CA LYS A 295 24.47 16.97 0.24
C LYS A 295 24.67 15.65 1.00
N PRO A 296 24.73 15.60 2.35
CA PRO A 296 24.93 14.33 3.08
C PRO A 296 23.73 13.39 2.96
N ILE A 297 22.51 13.91 2.75
CA ILE A 297 21.30 13.11 2.55
C ILE A 297 21.34 12.45 1.17
N VAL A 298 21.68 13.21 0.13
CA VAL A 298 21.83 12.71 -1.24
C VAL A 298 22.96 11.70 -1.32
N HIS A 299 24.12 12.03 -0.74
CA HIS A 299 25.26 11.12 -0.65
C HIS A 299 24.88 9.78 -0.02
N GLY A 300 24.14 9.78 1.09
CA GLY A 300 23.68 8.55 1.74
C GLY A 300 22.78 7.67 0.86
N VAL A 301 21.97 8.26 -0.04
CA VAL A 301 21.20 7.50 -1.04
C VAL A 301 22.11 6.93 -2.13
N HIS A 302 23.09 7.71 -2.60
CA HIS A 302 24.07 7.27 -3.59
C HIS A 302 25.00 6.17 -3.08
N GLU A 303 25.40 6.17 -1.81
CA GLU A 303 26.16 5.08 -1.18
C GLU A 303 25.45 3.72 -1.28
N LYS A 304 24.11 3.72 -1.28
CA LYS A 304 23.28 2.53 -1.47
C LYS A 304 22.91 2.27 -2.94
N GLY A 305 23.40 3.10 -3.87
CA GLY A 305 23.15 3.00 -5.29
C GLY A 305 21.73 3.39 -5.70
N GLY A 306 21.03 4.20 -4.91
CA GLY A 306 19.73 4.77 -5.29
C GLY A 306 19.88 5.91 -6.29
N ILE A 307 18.76 6.26 -6.93
CA ILE A 307 18.64 7.44 -7.80
C ILE A 307 17.64 8.38 -7.14
N PHE A 308 17.97 9.66 -7.01
CA PHE A 308 17.25 10.57 -6.14
C PHE A 308 16.90 11.89 -6.83
N PHE A 309 15.61 12.20 -6.89
CA PHE A 309 15.09 13.43 -7.49
C PHE A 309 14.55 14.38 -6.41
N CYS A 310 14.91 15.66 -6.47
CA CYS A 310 14.37 16.68 -5.57
C CYS A 310 13.00 17.18 -6.06
N GLN A 311 11.94 17.12 -5.24
CA GLN A 311 10.66 17.71 -5.64
C GLN A 311 10.64 19.21 -5.35
N ILE A 312 10.82 20.04 -6.38
CA ILE A 312 10.82 21.50 -6.27
C ILE A 312 9.38 22.06 -6.29
N TRP A 313 9.07 22.92 -5.32
CA TRP A 313 7.69 23.22 -4.91
C TRP A 313 7.49 24.67 -4.46
N HIS A 314 6.27 25.19 -4.67
CA HIS A 314 5.80 26.48 -4.18
C HIS A 314 4.32 26.40 -3.81
N VAL A 315 3.95 26.68 -2.55
CA VAL A 315 2.55 26.55 -2.06
C VAL A 315 1.53 27.44 -2.76
N GLY A 316 1.92 28.66 -3.12
CA GLY A 316 0.98 29.69 -3.59
C GLY A 316 -0.02 30.07 -2.49
N ARG A 317 -1.33 30.08 -2.78
CA ARG A 317 -2.36 30.44 -1.77
C ARG A 317 -2.50 29.48 -0.58
N VAL A 318 -1.84 28.31 -0.59
CA VAL A 318 -1.90 27.34 0.52
C VAL A 318 -0.92 27.73 1.64
N SER A 319 -1.02 28.96 2.13
CA SER A 319 -0.11 29.55 3.12
C SER A 319 -0.80 30.60 3.99
N ASN A 320 -0.05 31.21 4.90
CA ASN A 320 -0.46 32.32 5.76
C ASN A 320 0.68 33.33 5.88
N SER A 321 0.36 34.61 6.11
CA SER A 321 1.34 35.68 6.27
C SER A 321 2.49 35.42 7.26
N PRO A 322 2.33 34.70 8.39
CA PRO A 322 3.46 34.37 9.27
C PRO A 322 4.53 33.46 8.66
N PHE A 323 4.25 32.77 7.55
CA PHE A 323 5.23 32.03 6.74
C PHE A 323 5.81 32.87 5.59
N GLN A 324 5.30 34.07 5.35
CA GLN A 324 5.71 34.89 4.21
C GLN A 324 6.73 35.95 4.65
N PRO A 325 7.74 36.25 3.81
CA PRO A 325 8.72 37.30 4.09
C PRO A 325 8.03 38.61 4.47
N ASN A 326 8.48 39.23 5.57
CA ASN A 326 7.93 40.49 6.10
C ASN A 326 6.41 40.48 6.38
N GLY A 327 5.79 39.30 6.59
CA GLY A 327 4.36 39.19 6.87
C GLY A 327 3.44 39.46 5.67
N GLN A 328 3.96 39.36 4.44
CA GLN A 328 3.20 39.63 3.22
C GLN A 328 2.04 38.65 2.98
N ALA A 329 1.15 38.96 2.04
CA ALA A 329 0.12 38.02 1.59
C ALA A 329 0.76 36.91 0.71
N PRO A 330 0.35 35.63 0.84
CA PRO A 330 0.75 34.57 -0.08
C PRO A 330 0.42 34.91 -1.53
N ILE A 331 1.22 34.45 -2.50
CA ILE A 331 1.00 34.72 -3.93
C ILE A 331 0.19 33.64 -4.65
N SER A 332 -0.54 33.98 -5.71
CA SER A 332 -1.37 33.02 -6.46
C SER A 332 -1.76 33.53 -7.87
N SER A 333 -2.43 32.68 -8.66
CA SER A 333 -3.14 33.08 -9.88
C SER A 333 -4.37 33.95 -9.61
N THR A 334 -4.90 33.94 -8.38
CA THR A 334 -6.14 34.60 -7.94
C THR A 334 -5.96 35.32 -6.60
N ASP A 335 -6.88 36.21 -6.25
CA ASP A 335 -7.04 36.84 -4.93
C ASP A 335 -8.01 36.07 -4.01
N LYS A 336 -8.65 35.00 -4.51
CA LYS A 336 -9.64 34.22 -3.75
C LYS A 336 -9.00 33.42 -2.60
N PRO A 337 -9.44 33.62 -1.34
CA PRO A 337 -8.96 32.86 -0.19
C PRO A 337 -9.39 31.39 -0.25
N LEU A 338 -8.65 30.55 0.46
CA LEU A 338 -9.11 29.21 0.84
C LEU A 338 -10.06 29.32 2.04
N LYS A 339 -11.05 28.43 2.09
CA LYS A 339 -11.88 28.24 3.28
C LYS A 339 -11.04 27.63 4.41
N PRO A 340 -11.40 27.84 5.69
CA PRO A 340 -10.74 27.18 6.80
C PRO A 340 -10.82 25.66 6.66
N GLN A 341 -9.70 24.95 6.88
CA GLN A 341 -9.59 23.50 6.75
C GLN A 341 -9.18 22.87 8.07
N VAL A 342 -9.82 21.76 8.46
CA VAL A 342 -9.38 20.99 9.64
C VAL A 342 -8.02 20.35 9.33
N ARG A 343 -7.03 20.56 10.21
CA ARG A 343 -5.68 20.00 10.10
C ARG A 343 -5.69 18.49 10.34
N ALA A 344 -4.58 17.83 10.00
CA ALA A 344 -4.43 16.38 10.15
C ALA A 344 -4.59 15.84 11.59
N ASN A 345 -4.49 16.70 12.62
CA ASN A 345 -4.76 16.34 14.01
C ASN A 345 -6.25 16.32 14.41
N GLY A 346 -7.15 16.71 13.50
CA GLY A 346 -8.61 16.69 13.72
C GLY A 346 -9.15 17.75 14.69
N VAL A 347 -8.28 18.59 15.26
CA VAL A 347 -8.62 19.59 16.29
C VAL A 347 -8.40 21.01 15.79
N ASP A 348 -7.23 21.27 15.20
CA ASP A 348 -6.89 22.62 14.74
C ASP A 348 -7.55 22.91 13.40
N VAL A 349 -8.07 24.13 13.24
CA VAL A 349 -8.50 24.64 11.94
C VAL A 349 -7.40 25.53 11.37
N ALA A 350 -6.81 25.13 10.26
CA ALA A 350 -5.99 26.00 9.44
C ALA A 350 -6.88 27.07 8.79
N THR A 351 -6.74 28.31 9.24
CA THR A 351 -7.07 29.48 8.42
C THR A 351 -6.00 29.69 7.35
N PHE A 352 -6.33 30.48 6.34
CA PHE A 352 -5.41 30.88 5.26
C PHE A 352 -5.56 32.38 5.05
N THR A 353 -4.44 33.09 4.89
CA THR A 353 -4.49 34.51 4.50
C THR A 353 -5.01 34.59 3.06
N PRO A 354 -5.91 35.54 2.71
CA PRO A 354 -6.26 35.80 1.33
C PRO A 354 -5.00 36.07 0.49
N PRO A 355 -4.82 35.37 -0.64
CA PRO A 355 -3.64 35.56 -1.46
C PRO A 355 -3.69 36.89 -2.20
N ARG A 356 -2.51 37.36 -2.62
CA ARG A 356 -2.37 38.38 -3.65
C ARG A 356 -2.27 37.69 -5.02
N ARG A 357 -3.07 38.13 -5.98
CA ARG A 357 -2.89 37.76 -7.39
C ARG A 357 -1.53 38.30 -7.85
N LEU A 358 -0.71 37.46 -8.47
CA LEU A 358 0.54 37.90 -9.11
C LEU A 358 0.24 38.86 -10.26
N GLU A 359 1.01 39.94 -10.38
CA GLU A 359 1.00 40.76 -11.59
C GLU A 359 1.68 40.01 -12.74
N THR A 360 1.38 40.42 -13.98
CA THR A 360 1.82 39.67 -15.18
C THR A 360 3.35 39.66 -15.35
N ASP A 361 4.01 40.71 -14.85
CA ASP A 361 5.45 40.96 -14.87
C ASP A 361 6.21 40.37 -13.66
N GLU A 362 5.52 39.95 -12.60
CA GLU A 362 6.12 39.21 -11.50
C GLU A 362 6.36 37.73 -11.83
N ILE A 363 5.52 37.14 -12.68
CA ILE A 363 5.54 35.71 -13.02
C ILE A 363 6.91 35.22 -13.55
N PRO A 364 7.64 35.97 -14.41
CA PRO A 364 9.02 35.63 -14.79
C PRO A 364 10.00 35.46 -13.62
N SER A 365 9.83 36.23 -12.53
CA SER A 365 10.68 36.09 -11.34
C SER A 365 10.42 34.75 -10.64
N ILE A 366 9.15 34.37 -10.49
CA ILE A 366 8.75 33.07 -9.92
C ILE A 366 9.27 31.90 -10.78
N ILE A 367 9.24 32.04 -12.12
CA ILE A 367 9.85 31.05 -13.03
C ILE A 367 11.36 30.95 -12.78
N SER A 368 12.04 32.07 -12.51
CA SER A 368 13.45 32.07 -12.15
C SER A 368 13.72 31.39 -10.79
N ASP A 369 12.81 31.46 -9.82
CA ASP A 369 12.97 30.74 -8.54
C ASP A 369 13.00 29.22 -8.75
N PHE A 370 12.08 28.68 -9.58
CA PHE A 370 12.13 27.26 -9.97
C PHE A 370 13.42 26.89 -10.71
N ARG A 371 13.92 27.77 -11.60
CA ARG A 371 15.21 27.58 -12.29
C ARG A 371 16.38 27.52 -11.31
N VAL A 372 16.45 28.47 -10.37
CA VAL A 372 17.50 28.53 -9.35
C VAL A 372 17.45 27.32 -8.43
N ALA A 373 16.27 26.94 -7.95
CA ALA A 373 16.07 25.75 -7.14
C ALA A 373 16.50 24.46 -7.86
N ALA A 374 16.25 24.36 -9.18
CA ALA A 374 16.72 23.22 -9.97
C ALA A 374 18.26 23.15 -10.06
N ARG A 375 18.96 24.27 -10.30
CA ARG A 375 20.42 24.32 -10.24
C ARG A 375 20.93 23.93 -8.85
N ASN A 376 20.35 24.50 -7.81
CA ASN A 376 20.73 24.24 -6.43
C ASN A 376 20.51 22.76 -6.02
N ALA A 377 19.51 22.07 -6.59
CA ALA A 377 19.33 20.63 -6.44
C ALA A 377 20.47 19.82 -7.08
N ILE A 378 20.91 20.20 -8.30
CA ILE A 378 22.08 19.57 -8.93
C ILE A 378 23.37 19.86 -8.14
N GLU A 379 23.52 21.05 -7.57
CA GLU A 379 24.65 21.40 -6.70
C GLU A 379 24.66 20.61 -5.37
N ALA A 380 23.47 20.32 -4.82
CA ALA A 380 23.29 19.40 -3.70
C ALA A 380 23.55 17.93 -4.07
N GLY A 381 23.74 17.63 -5.37
CA GLY A 381 24.09 16.32 -5.90
C GLY A 381 22.90 15.47 -6.38
N PHE A 382 21.66 15.99 -6.40
CA PHE A 382 20.50 15.21 -6.87
C PHE A 382 20.67 14.79 -8.34
N ASP A 383 20.14 13.61 -8.69
CA ASP A 383 20.18 13.09 -10.06
C ASP A 383 19.28 13.89 -11.03
N GLY A 384 18.29 14.58 -10.47
CA GLY A 384 17.36 15.46 -11.18
C GLY A 384 16.31 16.08 -10.26
N VAL A 385 15.28 16.67 -10.85
CA VAL A 385 14.18 17.33 -10.12
C VAL A 385 12.80 16.91 -10.62
N GLU A 386 11.83 16.93 -9.71
CA GLU A 386 10.41 16.84 -10.01
C GLU A 386 9.73 18.19 -9.77
N ILE A 387 9.15 18.78 -10.81
CA ILE A 387 8.35 20.01 -10.69
C ILE A 387 7.00 19.67 -10.07
N HIS A 388 6.63 20.28 -8.93
CA HIS A 388 5.36 20.01 -8.25
C HIS A 388 4.16 20.75 -8.88
N GLY A 389 3.66 20.28 -10.04
CA GLY A 389 2.46 20.77 -10.74
C GLY A 389 1.12 20.17 -10.27
N ALA A 390 0.93 19.97 -8.96
CA ALA A 390 -0.16 19.15 -8.42
C ALA A 390 -0.70 19.63 -7.06
N TYR A 391 -1.79 19.02 -6.59
CA TYR A 391 -2.42 19.20 -5.28
C TYR A 391 -2.78 20.64 -4.91
N GLY A 392 -3.18 21.45 -5.90
CA GLY A 392 -3.65 22.82 -5.68
C GLY A 392 -2.59 23.77 -5.12
N TYR A 393 -1.30 23.46 -5.28
CA TYR A 393 -0.19 24.39 -5.05
C TYR A 393 0.03 25.31 -6.26
N LEU A 394 1.00 26.24 -6.23
CA LEU A 394 1.04 27.40 -7.14
C LEU A 394 0.88 27.05 -8.63
N ILE A 395 1.62 26.06 -9.14
CA ILE A 395 1.51 25.64 -10.54
C ILE A 395 0.09 25.11 -10.84
N ASP A 396 -0.47 24.25 -9.97
CA ASP A 396 -1.83 23.72 -10.12
C ASP A 396 -2.90 24.84 -9.94
N GLN A 397 -2.64 25.88 -9.16
CA GLN A 397 -3.50 27.07 -9.07
C GLN A 397 -3.58 27.87 -10.37
N PHE A 398 -2.53 27.84 -11.21
CA PHE A 398 -2.60 28.35 -12.58
C PHE A 398 -3.27 27.34 -13.53
N LEU A 399 -3.01 26.04 -13.38
CA LEU A 399 -3.62 25.02 -14.24
C LEU A 399 -5.15 24.97 -14.12
N LYS A 400 -5.72 25.12 -12.92
CA LYS A 400 -7.13 24.80 -12.62
C LYS A 400 -8.09 26.00 -12.83
N ASP A 401 -9.12 25.84 -13.66
CA ASP A 401 -10.05 26.96 -13.98
C ASP A 401 -10.95 27.45 -12.84
N GLN A 402 -11.22 26.62 -11.82
CA GLN A 402 -11.97 27.08 -10.64
C GLN A 402 -11.09 27.86 -9.64
N VAL A 403 -9.79 28.00 -9.94
CA VAL A 403 -8.84 28.83 -9.21
C VAL A 403 -8.39 30.00 -10.07
N ASN A 404 -7.84 29.73 -11.26
CA ASN A 404 -7.29 30.72 -12.17
C ASN A 404 -8.40 31.53 -12.85
N ASP A 405 -8.62 32.74 -12.34
CA ASP A 405 -9.57 33.73 -12.84
C ASP A 405 -8.89 34.91 -13.54
N ARG A 406 -7.64 34.73 -14.01
CA ARG A 406 -6.91 35.78 -14.73
C ARG A 406 -7.49 36.02 -16.12
N THR A 407 -7.38 37.27 -16.56
CA THR A 407 -7.77 37.73 -17.90
C THR A 407 -6.58 38.03 -18.82
N ASP A 408 -5.35 37.80 -18.34
CA ASP A 408 -4.10 38.01 -19.07
C ASP A 408 -3.67 36.74 -19.86
N LYS A 409 -2.44 36.74 -20.38
CA LYS A 409 -1.86 35.60 -21.11
C LYS A 409 -1.70 34.32 -20.28
N TYR A 410 -1.95 34.35 -18.96
CA TYR A 410 -1.85 33.22 -18.04
C TYR A 410 -3.22 32.70 -17.56
N GLY A 411 -4.36 33.23 -18.04
CA GLY A 411 -5.70 32.73 -17.69
C GLY A 411 -6.69 32.62 -18.84
N GLY A 412 -7.91 32.17 -18.50
CA GLY A 412 -8.99 31.90 -19.45
C GLY A 412 -8.79 30.59 -20.22
N SER A 413 -8.13 30.65 -21.38
CA SER A 413 -7.98 29.47 -22.26
C SER A 413 -7.14 28.37 -21.62
N LEU A 414 -7.34 27.12 -22.08
CA LEU A 414 -6.56 25.98 -21.59
C LEU A 414 -5.05 26.17 -21.85
N GLU A 415 -4.67 26.71 -23.01
CA GLU A 415 -3.27 27.07 -23.31
C GLU A 415 -2.73 28.08 -22.29
N ASN A 416 -3.45 29.17 -22.03
CA ASN A 416 -3.02 30.22 -21.12
C ASN A 416 -2.86 29.71 -19.68
N ARG A 417 -3.82 28.90 -19.19
CA ARG A 417 -3.73 28.25 -17.87
C ARG A 417 -2.51 27.33 -17.76
N CYS A 418 -2.16 26.63 -18.83
CA CYS A 418 -0.98 25.78 -18.90
C CYS A 418 0.34 26.57 -19.06
N ARG A 419 0.29 27.82 -19.54
CA ARG A 419 1.47 28.61 -19.91
C ARG A 419 2.49 28.73 -18.79
N PHE A 420 2.07 29.04 -17.56
CA PHE A 420 2.98 29.15 -16.41
C PHE A 420 3.71 27.82 -16.14
N ALA A 421 2.99 26.70 -16.13
CA ALA A 421 3.57 25.38 -15.92
C ALA A 421 4.60 25.01 -17.01
N LEU A 422 4.31 25.35 -18.27
CA LEU A 422 5.19 25.07 -19.40
C LEU A 422 6.41 26.01 -19.46
N GLU A 423 6.26 27.28 -19.06
CA GLU A 423 7.39 28.22 -18.90
C GLU A 423 8.32 27.80 -17.74
N VAL A 424 7.78 27.28 -16.63
CA VAL A 424 8.58 26.65 -15.56
C VAL A 424 9.32 25.41 -16.06
N VAL A 425 8.65 24.52 -16.80
CA VAL A 425 9.29 23.34 -17.40
C VAL A 425 10.42 23.75 -18.34
N GLN A 426 10.21 24.73 -19.23
CA GLN A 426 11.24 25.24 -20.14
C GLN A 426 12.46 25.75 -19.36
N ALA A 427 12.26 26.65 -18.38
CA ALA A 427 13.35 27.26 -17.63
C ALA A 427 14.17 26.22 -16.84
N VAL A 428 13.52 25.20 -16.26
CA VAL A 428 14.20 24.10 -15.56
C VAL A 428 14.94 23.18 -16.54
N VAL A 429 14.34 22.89 -17.70
CA VAL A 429 14.98 22.11 -18.78
C VAL A 429 16.23 22.80 -19.32
N ASP A 430 16.18 24.12 -19.53
CA ASP A 430 17.31 24.91 -20.01
C ASP A 430 18.47 24.97 -19.00
N GLU A 431 18.18 24.93 -17.70
CA GLU A 431 19.18 24.99 -16.63
C GLU A 431 19.91 23.65 -16.42
N ILE A 432 19.16 22.54 -16.34
CA ILE A 432 19.70 21.24 -15.91
C ILE A 432 19.64 20.15 -16.97
N GLY A 433 18.99 20.38 -18.10
CA GLY A 433 18.78 19.40 -19.17
C GLY A 433 17.57 18.49 -18.95
N ALA A 434 16.78 18.26 -20.01
CA ALA A 434 15.53 17.50 -19.97
C ALA A 434 15.67 16.05 -19.45
N ASP A 435 16.85 15.44 -19.58
CA ASP A 435 17.19 14.10 -19.09
C ASP A 435 17.19 13.99 -17.55
N LYS A 436 16.98 15.10 -16.84
CA LYS A 436 16.94 15.21 -15.36
C LYS A 436 15.66 15.85 -14.84
N VAL A 437 14.65 16.06 -15.70
CA VAL A 437 13.42 16.78 -15.33
C VAL A 437 12.21 15.83 -15.38
N GLY A 438 11.48 15.76 -14.27
CA GLY A 438 10.13 15.22 -14.22
C GLY A 438 9.13 16.31 -13.83
N ILE A 439 7.84 16.07 -14.08
CA ILE A 439 6.75 16.90 -13.55
C ILE A 439 5.67 16.02 -12.92
N ARG A 440 5.14 16.47 -11.79
CA ARG A 440 3.99 15.83 -11.13
C ARG A 440 2.70 16.58 -11.41
N LEU A 441 1.64 15.87 -11.80
CA LEU A 441 0.32 16.43 -12.10
C LEU A 441 -0.79 15.71 -11.32
N SER A 442 -1.87 16.43 -11.02
CA SER A 442 -3.10 15.84 -10.46
C SER A 442 -4.36 16.47 -11.06
N PRO A 443 -4.68 16.23 -12.35
CA PRO A 443 -5.76 16.93 -13.05
C PRO A 443 -7.12 16.75 -12.36
N PHE A 444 -7.39 15.54 -11.89
CA PHE A 444 -8.67 15.13 -11.27
C PHE A 444 -8.77 15.45 -9.77
N ALA A 445 -7.70 15.92 -9.14
CA ALA A 445 -7.71 16.23 -7.71
C ALA A 445 -8.32 17.61 -7.45
N SER A 446 -9.19 17.70 -6.44
CA SER A 446 -9.82 18.94 -5.96
C SER A 446 -9.28 19.41 -4.60
N TYR A 447 -8.20 18.79 -4.14
CA TYR A 447 -7.46 19.19 -2.93
C TYR A 447 -7.06 20.68 -2.98
N SER A 448 -6.98 21.33 -1.81
CA SER A 448 -6.74 22.78 -1.68
C SER A 448 -7.71 23.65 -2.51
N GLU A 449 -8.97 23.21 -2.60
CA GLU A 449 -10.06 23.84 -3.37
C GLU A 449 -9.66 24.17 -4.81
N ALA A 450 -8.93 23.26 -5.47
CA ALA A 450 -8.42 23.40 -6.83
C ALA A 450 -8.99 22.35 -7.83
N PRO A 451 -10.32 22.21 -7.98
CA PRO A 451 -10.92 21.42 -9.07
C PRO A 451 -10.78 22.12 -10.44
N ASP A 452 -10.94 21.35 -11.51
CA ASP A 452 -11.09 21.84 -12.88
C ASP A 452 -12.47 21.47 -13.43
N SER A 453 -13.02 22.26 -14.36
CA SER A 453 -14.26 21.92 -15.06
C SER A 453 -14.09 20.80 -16.10
N ASN A 454 -12.89 20.59 -16.65
CA ASN A 454 -12.59 19.54 -17.61
C ASN A 454 -11.18 18.93 -17.38
N PRO A 455 -11.02 18.13 -16.31
CA PRO A 455 -9.72 17.57 -15.93
C PRO A 455 -9.13 16.59 -16.96
N GLU A 456 -9.97 15.96 -17.79
CA GLU A 456 -9.52 15.10 -18.89
C GLU A 456 -8.85 15.90 -20.00
N ALA A 457 -9.47 17.01 -20.44
CA ALA A 457 -8.87 17.91 -21.43
C ALA A 457 -7.58 18.56 -20.90
N LEU A 458 -7.58 18.98 -19.62
CA LEU A 458 -6.39 19.53 -18.96
C LEU A 458 -5.23 18.53 -18.92
N GLY A 459 -5.50 17.30 -18.46
CA GLY A 459 -4.51 16.23 -18.40
C GLY A 459 -3.97 15.86 -19.79
N LEU A 460 -4.86 15.69 -20.77
CA LEU A 460 -4.48 15.36 -22.15
C LEU A 460 -3.68 16.48 -22.82
N TYR A 461 -4.03 17.75 -22.60
CA TYR A 461 -3.29 18.88 -23.14
C TYR A 461 -1.87 18.93 -22.56
N MET A 462 -1.73 18.84 -21.23
CA MET A 462 -0.42 18.82 -20.58
C MET A 462 0.42 17.63 -21.05
N ALA A 463 -0.13 16.41 -21.12
CA ALA A 463 0.56 15.23 -21.61
C ALA A 463 1.11 15.41 -23.04
N ASN A 464 0.36 16.06 -23.93
CA ASN A 464 0.83 16.39 -25.29
C ASN A 464 1.86 17.53 -25.31
N ALA A 465 1.65 18.58 -24.53
CA ALA A 465 2.54 19.74 -24.49
C ALA A 465 3.92 19.40 -23.94
N LEU A 466 3.99 18.58 -22.88
CA LEU A 466 5.23 18.17 -22.22
C LEU A 466 6.19 17.39 -23.14
N ASN A 467 5.67 16.69 -24.16
CA ASN A 467 6.48 16.01 -25.17
C ASN A 467 7.44 16.96 -25.91
N LYS A 468 7.09 18.23 -26.08
CA LYS A 468 7.91 19.23 -26.79
C LYS A 468 9.24 19.53 -26.09
N PHE A 469 9.29 19.33 -24.78
CA PHE A 469 10.44 19.61 -23.92
C PHE A 469 11.32 18.37 -23.70
N GLY A 470 10.86 17.19 -24.13
CA GLY A 470 11.61 15.93 -23.99
C GLY A 470 11.87 15.50 -22.54
N ILE A 471 11.07 15.98 -21.57
CA ILE A 471 11.29 15.69 -20.15
C ILE A 471 11.24 14.19 -19.85
N LEU A 472 12.07 13.77 -18.89
CA LEU A 472 12.31 12.37 -18.55
C LEU A 472 11.02 11.61 -18.19
N TYR A 473 10.18 12.20 -17.34
CA TYR A 473 8.95 11.54 -16.90
C TYR A 473 7.78 12.49 -16.59
N CYS A 474 6.57 11.95 -16.69
CA CYS A 474 5.34 12.57 -16.20
C CYS A 474 4.74 11.69 -15.09
N HIS A 475 4.62 12.25 -13.88
CA HIS A 475 4.13 11.57 -12.69
C HIS A 475 2.71 12.03 -12.38
N VAL A 476 1.72 11.15 -12.52
CA VAL A 476 0.32 11.52 -12.44
C VAL A 476 -0.38 10.83 -11.28
N VAL A 477 -1.11 11.64 -10.51
CA VAL A 477 -1.97 11.16 -9.42
C VAL A 477 -3.28 10.64 -9.99
N GLU A 478 -3.61 9.39 -9.64
CA GLU A 478 -4.80 8.68 -10.10
C GLU A 478 -6.11 9.41 -9.74
N PRO A 479 -7.14 9.38 -10.63
CA PRO A 479 -8.43 10.03 -10.37
C PRO A 479 -9.12 9.52 -9.11
N ARG A 480 -8.83 8.27 -8.70
CA ARG A 480 -9.32 7.68 -7.44
C ARG A 480 -8.92 8.47 -6.18
N MET A 481 -7.94 9.37 -6.29
CA MET A 481 -7.44 10.25 -5.23
C MET A 481 -7.97 11.70 -5.34
N VAL A 482 -9.23 11.91 -5.77
CA VAL A 482 -9.86 13.26 -5.89
C VAL A 482 -9.60 14.12 -4.65
N LYS A 483 -9.72 13.52 -3.45
CA LYS A 483 -9.27 14.10 -2.18
C LYS A 483 -8.02 13.37 -1.67
N LEU A 484 -7.11 14.12 -1.07
CA LEU A 484 -5.86 13.58 -0.54
C LEU A 484 -6.13 12.53 0.56
N GLY A 485 -5.53 11.35 0.42
CA GLY A 485 -5.59 10.27 1.43
C GLY A 485 -6.75 9.28 1.29
N GLU A 486 -7.78 9.57 0.51
CA GLU A 486 -8.97 8.73 0.34
C GLU A 486 -8.99 8.08 -1.06
N LYS A 487 -9.53 6.85 -1.18
CA LYS A 487 -9.79 6.20 -2.47
C LYS A 487 -11.28 6.28 -2.76
N PHE A 488 -11.63 6.82 -3.92
CA PHE A 488 -12.99 6.88 -4.45
C PHE A 488 -13.14 6.00 -5.69
N GLU A 489 -14.32 5.43 -5.87
CA GLU A 489 -14.72 4.89 -7.17
C GLU A 489 -14.94 6.05 -8.16
N THR A 490 -14.51 5.86 -9.40
CA THR A 490 -14.47 6.92 -10.40
C THR A 490 -14.50 6.34 -11.82
N PRO A 491 -15.21 6.97 -12.78
CA PRO A 491 -15.20 6.54 -14.17
C PRO A 491 -13.96 7.04 -14.94
N TYR A 492 -13.21 7.99 -14.37
CA TYR A 492 -12.08 8.63 -15.04
C TYR A 492 -10.82 7.75 -15.05
N SER A 493 -9.98 7.91 -16.08
CA SER A 493 -8.76 7.12 -16.29
C SER A 493 -7.58 8.00 -16.70
N LEU A 494 -6.37 7.63 -16.32
CA LEU A 494 -5.15 8.25 -16.85
C LEU A 494 -4.72 7.70 -18.22
N ARG A 495 -5.44 6.70 -18.76
CA ARG A 495 -5.06 6.06 -20.04
C ARG A 495 -4.87 7.06 -21.20
N PRO A 496 -5.73 8.08 -21.41
CA PRO A 496 -5.50 9.08 -22.46
C PRO A 496 -4.21 9.88 -22.26
N MET A 497 -3.80 10.16 -21.02
CA MET A 497 -2.53 10.82 -20.72
C MET A 497 -1.33 9.90 -20.98
N ARG A 498 -1.43 8.63 -20.59
CA ARG A 498 -0.42 7.59 -20.87
C ARG A 498 -0.19 7.40 -22.37
N ASP A 499 -1.25 7.42 -23.18
CA ASP A 499 -1.14 7.26 -24.63
C ASP A 499 -0.59 8.52 -25.32
N ALA A 500 -0.85 9.71 -24.76
CA ALA A 500 -0.35 10.98 -25.29
C ALA A 500 1.12 11.26 -24.95
N PHE A 501 1.55 11.06 -23.71
CA PHE A 501 2.92 11.31 -23.27
C PHE A 501 3.88 10.23 -23.79
N LYS A 502 5.07 10.62 -24.24
CA LYS A 502 6.05 9.73 -24.90
C LYS A 502 7.28 9.36 -24.05
N GLY A 503 7.49 10.05 -22.94
CA GLY A 503 8.50 9.69 -21.94
C GLY A 503 7.96 8.67 -20.92
N THR A 504 8.71 8.47 -19.84
CA THR A 504 8.34 7.56 -18.74
C THR A 504 7.08 8.05 -18.02
N PHE A 505 6.07 7.18 -17.84
CA PHE A 505 4.83 7.54 -17.13
C PHE A 505 4.78 6.87 -15.75
N ILE A 506 4.76 7.69 -14.70
CA ILE A 506 4.70 7.25 -13.30
C ILE A 506 3.29 7.45 -12.77
N VAL A 507 2.68 6.42 -12.19
CA VAL A 507 1.34 6.52 -11.56
C VAL A 507 1.41 6.42 -10.05
N ALA A 508 0.58 7.20 -9.37
CA ALA A 508 0.50 7.20 -7.91
C ALA A 508 -0.94 7.35 -7.42
N GLY A 509 -1.28 6.68 -6.31
CA GLY A 509 -2.58 6.87 -5.64
C GLY A 509 -3.33 5.59 -5.33
N GLY A 510 -3.22 5.13 -4.07
CA GLY A 510 -4.01 4.00 -3.59
C GLY A 510 -3.67 2.64 -4.20
N TYR A 511 -2.48 2.50 -4.79
CA TYR A 511 -1.92 1.22 -5.25
C TYR A 511 -1.52 0.33 -4.07
N ASN A 512 -1.79 -0.96 -4.22
CA ASN A 512 -1.14 -2.07 -3.50
C ASN A 512 -0.15 -2.78 -4.45
N ARG A 513 0.25 -4.01 -4.12
CA ARG A 513 1.15 -4.84 -4.93
C ARG A 513 0.46 -5.33 -6.22
N GLU A 514 -0.79 -5.75 -6.11
CA GLU A 514 -1.57 -6.37 -7.19
C GLU A 514 -1.95 -5.33 -8.25
N ASP A 515 -2.53 -4.20 -7.85
CA ASP A 515 -2.85 -3.05 -8.70
C ASP A 515 -1.59 -2.54 -9.43
N GLY A 516 -0.45 -2.51 -8.74
CA GLY A 516 0.82 -2.05 -9.31
C GLY A 516 1.37 -3.01 -10.35
N ASN A 517 1.38 -4.32 -10.06
CA ASN A 517 1.74 -5.35 -11.04
C ASN A 517 0.82 -5.32 -12.26
N ASN A 518 -0.48 -5.09 -12.07
CA ASN A 518 -1.44 -4.95 -13.16
C ASN A 518 -1.18 -3.69 -14.01
N ALA A 519 -0.88 -2.55 -13.39
CA ALA A 519 -0.58 -1.31 -14.11
C ALA A 519 0.64 -1.44 -15.04
N ILE A 520 1.71 -2.12 -14.58
CA ILE A 520 2.87 -2.43 -15.42
C ILE A 520 2.50 -3.44 -16.52
N SER A 521 1.84 -4.55 -16.17
CA SER A 521 1.51 -5.63 -17.12
C SER A 521 0.60 -5.19 -18.27
N THR A 522 -0.27 -4.22 -18.01
CA THR A 522 -1.22 -3.67 -19.00
C THR A 522 -0.70 -2.44 -19.74
N ASN A 523 0.57 -2.07 -19.52
CA ASN A 523 1.20 -0.86 -20.06
C ASN A 523 0.44 0.44 -19.71
N TYR A 524 -0.26 0.46 -18.56
CA TYR A 524 -0.92 1.65 -18.02
C TYR A 524 0.11 2.65 -17.44
N ALA A 525 1.25 2.14 -16.98
CA ALA A 525 2.38 2.93 -16.49
C ALA A 525 3.71 2.18 -16.70
N ASP A 526 4.82 2.92 -16.64
CA ASP A 526 6.16 2.35 -16.59
C ASP A 526 6.63 2.09 -15.16
N LEU A 527 6.22 2.97 -14.24
CA LEU A 527 6.64 3.01 -12.84
C LEU A 527 5.42 3.29 -11.94
N VAL A 528 5.44 2.77 -10.71
CA VAL A 528 4.38 2.97 -9.71
C VAL A 528 4.96 3.56 -8.44
N ALA A 529 4.50 4.75 -8.05
CA ALA A 529 4.98 5.46 -6.88
C ALA A 529 4.11 5.24 -5.65
N TYR A 530 4.76 4.86 -4.55
CA TYR A 530 4.14 4.47 -3.30
C TYR A 530 4.47 5.45 -2.19
N GLY A 531 3.43 6.05 -1.59
CA GLY A 531 3.55 6.96 -0.46
C GLY A 531 3.41 6.23 0.88
N ARG A 532 2.20 6.27 1.45
CA ARG A 532 1.86 5.73 2.79
C ARG A 532 2.45 4.38 3.16
N ILE A 533 2.48 3.41 2.23
CA ILE A 533 3.02 2.08 2.53
C ILE A 533 4.55 2.01 2.47
N PHE A 534 5.21 2.86 1.68
CA PHE A 534 6.68 3.00 1.67
C PHE A 534 7.16 3.84 2.86
N LEU A 535 6.30 4.73 3.38
CA LEU A 535 6.53 5.41 4.66
C LEU A 535 6.67 4.39 5.80
N SER A 536 5.78 3.39 5.90
CA SER A 536 5.84 2.38 6.96
C SER A 536 6.67 1.13 6.67
N ASN A 537 7.07 0.90 5.42
CA ASN A 537 7.87 -0.26 5.02
C ASN A 537 9.12 0.25 4.30
N PRO A 538 10.26 0.43 5.00
CA PRO A 538 11.48 0.93 4.38
C PRO A 538 12.00 -0.01 3.27
N ASP A 539 11.70 -1.30 3.39
CA ASP A 539 12.03 -2.38 2.48
C ASP A 539 10.88 -2.82 1.57
N LEU A 540 9.97 -1.90 1.21
CA LEU A 540 8.78 -2.19 0.40
C LEU A 540 9.05 -3.04 -0.88
N PRO A 541 10.11 -2.78 -1.68
CA PRO A 541 10.39 -3.61 -2.86
C PRO A 541 10.65 -5.08 -2.52
N ARG A 542 11.41 -5.36 -1.44
CA ARG A 542 11.69 -6.72 -0.96
C ARG A 542 10.42 -7.38 -0.40
N ARG A 543 9.56 -6.64 0.29
CA ARG A 543 8.25 -7.17 0.74
C ARG A 543 7.36 -7.54 -0.44
N PHE A 544 7.35 -6.76 -1.50
CA PHE A 544 6.62 -7.11 -2.72
C PHE A 544 7.21 -8.32 -3.45
N GLU A 545 8.53 -8.49 -3.45
CA GLU A 545 9.21 -9.65 -4.05
C GLU A 545 8.67 -10.97 -3.51
N ILE A 546 8.69 -11.11 -2.18
CA ILE A 546 8.36 -12.36 -1.49
C ILE A 546 6.91 -12.42 -1.00
N ASP A 547 6.08 -11.43 -1.33
CA ASP A 547 4.67 -11.31 -0.90
C ASP A 547 4.52 -11.27 0.65
N ALA A 548 5.41 -10.50 1.30
CA ALA A 548 5.46 -10.40 2.76
C ALA A 548 4.39 -9.47 3.35
N PRO A 549 3.97 -9.67 4.61
CA PRO A 549 3.13 -8.73 5.33
C PRO A 549 3.72 -7.32 5.40
N LEU A 550 2.87 -6.32 5.18
CA LEU A 550 3.23 -4.91 5.27
C LEU A 550 2.98 -4.36 6.69
N ASN A 551 3.95 -3.62 7.20
CA ASN A 551 3.80 -2.78 8.39
C ASN A 551 2.66 -1.77 8.18
N LYS A 552 1.78 -1.65 9.17
CA LYS A 552 0.72 -0.62 9.18
C LYS A 552 1.33 0.77 9.37
N TYR A 553 0.94 1.73 8.54
CA TYR A 553 1.31 3.13 8.72
C TYR A 553 0.48 3.79 9.84
N ASN A 554 1.09 4.72 10.56
CA ASN A 554 0.43 5.52 11.60
C ASN A 554 0.30 6.98 11.12
N ARG A 555 -0.92 7.38 10.75
CA ARG A 555 -1.22 8.73 10.23
C ARG A 555 -0.90 9.84 11.23
N ASP A 556 -1.07 9.57 12.52
CA ASP A 556 -0.90 10.54 13.60
C ASP A 556 0.56 11.02 13.71
N THR A 557 1.50 10.23 13.19
CA THR A 557 2.95 10.50 13.18
C THR A 557 3.48 11.05 11.85
N PHE A 558 2.63 11.25 10.84
CA PHE A 558 3.08 11.69 9.51
C PHE A 558 3.77 13.05 9.57
N TYR A 559 3.22 14.01 10.32
CA TYR A 559 3.67 15.41 10.35
C TYR A 559 4.06 15.89 11.76
N VAL A 560 4.36 14.99 12.70
CA VAL A 560 4.95 15.37 13.99
C VAL A 560 6.44 15.73 13.82
N PRO A 561 7.00 16.67 14.59
CA PRO A 561 8.37 17.13 14.41
C PRO A 561 9.43 16.17 14.99
N ASP A 562 9.03 15.05 15.61
CA ASP A 562 9.96 14.11 16.25
C ASP A 562 10.91 13.45 15.22
N PRO A 563 12.24 13.45 15.46
CA PRO A 563 13.23 12.99 14.48
C PRO A 563 13.21 11.47 14.22
N VAL A 564 12.50 10.68 15.02
CA VAL A 564 12.51 9.20 14.96
C VAL A 564 11.11 8.61 14.83
N ILE A 565 10.16 9.05 15.66
CA ILE A 565 8.85 8.42 15.83
C ILE A 565 8.00 8.56 14.55
N GLY A 566 7.56 7.42 14.02
CA GLY A 566 6.86 7.30 12.75
C GLY A 566 7.69 7.76 11.53
N TYR A 567 9.01 7.78 11.65
CA TYR A 567 9.93 8.30 10.63
C TYR A 567 10.98 7.25 10.27
N THR A 568 11.86 6.91 11.22
CA THR A 568 12.96 5.94 11.06
C THR A 568 12.84 4.71 11.97
N ASP A 569 11.78 4.63 12.77
CA ASP A 569 11.46 3.55 13.71
C ASP A 569 10.67 2.38 13.10
N TYR A 570 10.21 2.52 11.85
CA TYR A 570 9.52 1.44 11.14
C TYR A 570 10.46 0.25 10.86
N PRO A 571 10.14 -0.97 11.30
CA PRO A 571 11.05 -2.11 11.20
C PRO A 571 11.17 -2.65 9.79
N PHE A 572 12.36 -3.10 9.44
CA PHE A 572 12.61 -3.96 8.27
C PHE A 572 11.98 -5.35 8.46
N LEU A 573 11.97 -6.17 7.41
CA LEU A 573 11.77 -7.60 7.55
C LEU A 573 12.86 -8.19 8.48
N PRO A 574 12.52 -9.20 9.31
CA PRO A 574 13.51 -9.97 10.04
C PRO A 574 14.55 -10.59 9.10
N THR A 575 15.79 -10.73 9.57
CA THR A 575 16.94 -11.18 8.75
C THR A 575 16.89 -12.65 8.33
N ASP A 576 15.90 -13.40 8.82
CA ASP A 576 15.64 -14.82 8.56
C ASP A 576 14.55 -15.08 7.49
N VAL A 577 14.18 -14.05 6.68
CA VAL A 577 13.04 -14.06 5.72
C VAL A 577 13.42 -13.89 4.24
#